data_AF-Q0CW41-F1
#
_entry.id   AF-Q0CW41-F1
#
_cell.length_a   1.000
_cell.length_b   1.000
_cell.length_c   1.000
_cell.angle_alpha   90.00
_cell.angle_beta   90.00
_cell.angle_gamma   90.00
#
_symmetry.space_group_name_H-M   'P 1'
#
loop_
_entity.id
_entity.type
_entity.pdbx_description
1 polymer ?
#
loop_
_entity_poly.entity_id
_entity_poly.type
_entity_poly.pdbx_seq_one_letter_code
_entity_poly.pdbx_strand_id
1 'polypeptide(L)'
;MEQPQNLRTLFTTAKAEKTELEARPDTNTDRFRNDVSATITKLEECQRLVDVLSLFSSNEPLEDIATGDLQYLTVAYHLADLLQRSYSSDRESSLRRALAQYERFLARLDDYELLNDKDKKLYERYTANPSSFSLTLGNDAAARREIKITRFKEEKELKQRLEVR
;
A
#
# COMPACT_ATOMS: atom_id res chain seq x y z
N MET A 1 3.95 19.37 -22.80
CA MET A 1 3.61 19.33 -21.36
C MET A 1 2.16 18.83 -21.27
N GLU A 2 1.96 17.52 -21.06
CA GLU A 2 0.62 16.86 -21.00
C GLU A 2 0.54 15.79 -19.88
N GLN A 3 1.51 15.76 -18.96
CA GLN A 3 1.68 14.62 -18.04
C GLN A 3 0.64 14.45 -16.91
N PRO A 4 0.05 15.49 -16.28
CA PRO A 4 -0.80 15.28 -15.10
C PRO A 4 -2.16 14.63 -15.43
N GLN A 5 -2.72 14.85 -16.63
CA GLN A 5 -3.97 14.21 -17.05
C GLN A 5 -3.81 12.69 -17.26
N ASN A 6 -2.61 12.25 -17.65
CA ASN A 6 -2.32 10.83 -17.85
C ASN A 6 -2.26 10.09 -16.50
N LEU A 7 -1.51 10.61 -15.51
CA LEU A 7 -1.40 9.96 -14.19
C LEU A 7 -2.75 9.80 -13.50
N ARG A 8 -3.58 10.85 -13.48
CA ARG A 8 -4.90 10.80 -12.84
C ARG A 8 -5.79 9.72 -13.44
N THR A 9 -5.85 9.67 -14.76
CA THR A 9 -6.69 8.70 -15.50
C THR A 9 -6.16 7.29 -15.29
N LEU A 10 -4.85 7.09 -15.46
CA LEU A 10 -4.19 5.80 -15.27
C LEU A 10 -4.40 5.25 -13.86
N PHE A 11 -4.21 6.09 -12.84
CA PHE A 11 -4.37 5.68 -11.44
C PHE A 11 -5.83 5.36 -11.09
N THR A 12 -6.77 6.15 -11.61
CA THR A 12 -8.21 5.89 -11.42
C THR A 12 -8.59 4.55 -12.03
N THR A 13 -8.15 4.28 -13.26
CA THR A 13 -8.37 2.99 -13.94
C THR A 13 -7.72 1.83 -13.18
N ALA A 14 -6.44 1.95 -12.80
CA ALA A 14 -5.73 0.90 -12.07
C ALA A 14 -6.38 0.58 -10.71
N LYS A 15 -6.87 1.59 -9.99
CA LYS A 15 -7.61 1.39 -8.74
C LYS A 15 -8.94 0.68 -8.95
N ALA A 16 -9.71 1.06 -9.98
CA ALA A 16 -10.97 0.40 -10.30
C ALA A 16 -10.75 -1.09 -10.63
N GLU A 17 -9.77 -1.39 -11.50
CA GLU A 17 -9.41 -2.76 -11.86
C GLU A 17 -8.93 -3.57 -10.65
N LYS A 18 -8.12 -2.96 -9.76
CA LYS A 18 -7.71 -3.61 -8.50
C LYS A 18 -8.91 -3.99 -7.64
N THR A 19 -9.86 -3.07 -7.45
CA THR A 19 -11.09 -3.34 -6.68
C THR A 19 -11.92 -4.46 -7.31
N GLU A 20 -12.03 -4.50 -8.64
CA GLU A 20 -12.71 -5.59 -9.35
C GLU A 20 -11.99 -6.93 -9.14
N LEU A 21 -10.66 -6.95 -9.22
CA LEU A 21 -9.84 -8.14 -8.93
C LEU A 21 -9.98 -8.60 -7.48
N GLU A 22 -10.26 -7.71 -6.53
CA GLU A 22 -10.52 -8.07 -5.13
C GLU A 22 -11.80 -8.86 -4.93
N ALA A 23 -12.84 -8.54 -5.69
CA ALA A 23 -14.15 -9.17 -5.59
C ALA A 23 -14.28 -10.45 -6.43
N ARG A 24 -13.31 -10.74 -7.30
CA ARG A 24 -13.39 -11.87 -8.25
C ARG A 24 -13.19 -13.24 -7.59
N PRO A 25 -14.08 -14.22 -7.84
CA PRO A 25 -13.94 -15.57 -7.30
C PRO A 25 -13.00 -16.47 -8.12
N ASP A 26 -12.76 -16.16 -9.39
CA ASP A 26 -12.06 -16.99 -10.38
C ASP A 26 -10.53 -16.77 -10.38
N THR A 27 -9.95 -16.73 -9.18
CA THR A 27 -8.55 -16.36 -8.93
C THR A 27 -7.52 -17.31 -9.56
N ASN A 28 -7.90 -18.53 -9.94
CA ASN A 28 -7.01 -19.55 -10.51
C ASN A 28 -6.92 -19.55 -12.05
N THR A 29 -7.70 -18.69 -12.72
CA THR A 29 -7.77 -18.64 -14.19
C THR A 29 -6.60 -17.90 -14.81
N ASP A 30 -6.26 -18.23 -16.07
CA ASP A 30 -5.26 -17.45 -16.84
C ASP A 30 -5.72 -16.01 -17.04
N ARG A 31 -7.04 -15.79 -17.19
CA ARG A 31 -7.63 -14.46 -17.28
C ARG A 31 -7.32 -13.63 -16.04
N PHE A 32 -7.58 -14.15 -14.84
CA PHE A 32 -7.25 -13.46 -13.59
C PHE A 32 -5.75 -13.12 -13.50
N ARG A 33 -4.89 -14.07 -13.87
CA ARG A 33 -3.43 -13.86 -13.90
C ARG A 33 -3.02 -12.72 -14.83
N ASN A 34 -3.56 -12.70 -16.05
CA ASN A 34 -3.29 -11.67 -17.03
C ASN A 34 -3.80 -10.30 -16.56
N ASP A 35 -5.00 -10.24 -16.00
CA ASP A 35 -5.60 -9.01 -15.50
C ASP A 35 -4.78 -8.45 -14.32
N VAL A 36 -4.38 -9.30 -13.37
CA VAL A 36 -3.48 -8.91 -12.27
C VAL A 36 -2.15 -8.36 -12.81
N SER A 37 -1.53 -9.04 -13.78
CA SER A 37 -0.27 -8.58 -14.37
C SER A 37 -0.43 -7.22 -15.07
N ALA A 38 -1.53 -7.04 -15.82
CA ALA A 38 -1.81 -5.79 -16.51
C ALA A 38 -2.05 -4.63 -15.54
N THR A 39 -2.80 -4.86 -14.47
CA THR A 39 -3.03 -3.83 -13.44
C THR A 39 -1.75 -3.53 -12.65
N ILE A 40 -0.87 -4.51 -12.41
CA ILE A 40 0.48 -4.28 -11.86
C ILE A 40 1.27 -3.32 -12.75
N THR A 41 1.34 -3.58 -14.06
CA THR A 41 2.06 -2.70 -15.01
C THR A 41 1.52 -1.26 -14.99
N LYS A 42 0.21 -1.07 -14.86
CA LYS A 42 -0.38 0.28 -14.73
C LYS A 42 0.03 0.96 -13.42
N LEU A 43 0.04 0.25 -12.30
CA LEU A 43 0.48 0.79 -11.01
C LEU A 43 1.98 1.11 -10.99
N GLU A 44 2.81 0.32 -11.68
CA GLU A 44 4.22 0.61 -11.88
C GLU A 44 4.43 1.88 -12.71
N GLU A 45 3.63 2.06 -13.75
CA GLU A 45 3.67 3.29 -14.54
C GLU A 45 3.16 4.50 -13.74
N CYS A 46 2.13 4.35 -12.90
CA CYS A 46 1.74 5.39 -11.94
C CYS A 46 2.90 5.74 -11.01
N GLN A 47 3.60 4.74 -10.46
CA GLN A 47 4.74 4.95 -9.58
C GLN A 47 5.87 5.71 -10.29
N ARG A 48 6.19 5.31 -11.54
CA ARG A 48 7.18 6.00 -12.37
C ARG A 48 6.79 7.45 -12.64
N LEU A 49 5.51 7.72 -12.92
CA LEU A 49 5.00 9.07 -13.17
C LEU A 49 5.04 9.93 -11.91
N VAL A 50 4.69 9.39 -10.73
CA VAL A 50 4.83 10.07 -9.43
C VAL A 50 6.28 10.52 -9.22
N ASP A 51 7.25 9.65 -9.53
CA ASP A 51 8.68 9.93 -9.38
C ASP A 51 9.16 11.00 -10.38
N VAL A 52 8.82 10.86 -11.66
CA VAL A 52 9.23 11.81 -12.71
C VAL A 52 8.61 13.18 -12.51
N LEU A 53 7.37 13.25 -12.02
CA LEU A 53 6.70 14.50 -11.68
C LEU A 53 7.18 15.07 -10.34
N SER A 54 7.97 14.31 -9.57
CA SER A 54 8.47 14.71 -8.25
C SER A 54 7.36 15.21 -7.32
N LEU A 55 6.21 14.51 -7.33
CA LEU A 55 5.01 14.95 -6.59
C LEU A 55 5.21 14.99 -5.07
N PHE A 56 6.23 14.30 -4.56
CA PHE A 56 6.46 14.16 -3.13
C PHE A 56 7.94 14.28 -2.78
N SER A 57 8.26 15.17 -1.85
CA SER A 57 9.57 15.39 -1.26
C SER A 57 9.53 15.10 0.25
N SER A 58 10.55 14.42 0.79
CA SER A 58 10.65 14.15 2.24
C SER A 58 10.94 15.41 3.07
N ASN A 59 11.18 16.55 2.43
CA ASN A 59 11.47 17.84 3.10
C ASN A 59 10.28 18.82 3.03
N GLU A 60 9.16 18.39 2.46
CA GLU A 60 7.94 19.21 2.36
C GLU A 60 6.90 18.72 3.35
N PRO A 61 6.16 19.63 4.01
CA PRO A 61 5.09 19.25 4.90
C PRO A 61 3.87 18.75 4.12
N LEU A 62 2.96 18.04 4.80
CA LEU A 62 1.76 17.46 4.18
C LEU A 62 0.85 18.53 3.57
N GLU A 63 0.79 19.71 4.19
CA GLU A 63 -0.06 20.83 3.79
C GLU A 63 0.29 21.39 2.40
N ASP A 64 1.53 21.17 1.95
CA ASP A 64 2.00 21.62 0.63
C ASP A 64 1.61 20.65 -0.50
N ILE A 65 1.07 19.47 -0.17
CA ILE A 65 0.53 18.54 -1.16
C ILE A 65 -0.87 18.99 -1.59
N ALA A 66 -1.07 19.18 -2.89
CA ALA A 66 -2.40 19.43 -3.44
C ALA A 66 -3.37 18.28 -3.07
N THR A 67 -4.58 18.62 -2.61
CA THR A 67 -5.59 17.62 -2.17
C THR A 67 -5.87 16.53 -3.21
N GLY A 68 -5.81 16.88 -4.50
CA GLY A 68 -6.00 15.93 -5.61
C GLY A 68 -4.85 14.92 -5.77
N ASP A 69 -3.67 15.23 -5.25
CA ASP A 69 -2.45 14.44 -5.38
C ASP A 69 -2.19 13.54 -4.16
N LEU A 70 -2.82 13.83 -3.00
CA LEU A 70 -2.76 12.99 -1.80
C LEU A 70 -3.04 11.51 -2.09
N GLN A 71 -3.94 11.23 -3.03
CA GLN A 71 -4.28 9.85 -3.41
C GLN A 71 -3.06 9.06 -3.94
N TYR A 72 -2.07 9.73 -4.54
CA TYR A 72 -0.91 9.06 -5.13
C TYR A 72 0.10 8.59 -4.07
N LEU A 73 -0.01 9.05 -2.82
CA LEU A 73 0.72 8.47 -1.68
C LEU A 73 0.44 6.96 -1.54
N THR A 74 -0.73 6.51 -2.00
CA THR A 74 -1.18 5.11 -1.88
C THR A 74 -0.74 4.20 -3.04
N VAL A 75 -0.03 4.71 -4.05
CA VAL A 75 0.38 3.91 -5.23
C VAL A 75 1.21 2.70 -4.81
N ALA A 76 2.22 2.89 -3.94
CA ALA A 76 3.09 1.82 -3.48
C ALA A 76 2.31 0.75 -2.67
N TYR A 77 1.34 1.18 -1.85
CA TYR A 77 0.42 0.27 -1.15
C TYR A 77 -0.38 -0.59 -2.13
N HIS A 78 -1.00 0.04 -3.14
CA HIS A 78 -1.81 -0.67 -4.12
C HIS A 78 -0.99 -1.68 -4.92
N LEU A 79 0.25 -1.33 -5.27
CA LEU A 79 1.18 -2.20 -5.97
C LEU A 79 1.61 -3.39 -5.08
N ALA A 80 1.96 -3.14 -3.82
CA ALA A 80 2.35 -4.18 -2.85
C ALA A 80 1.24 -5.23 -2.65
N ASP A 81 0.00 -4.76 -2.48
CA ASP A 81 -1.16 -5.62 -2.27
C ASP A 81 -1.44 -6.50 -3.51
N LEU A 82 -1.33 -5.92 -4.70
CA LEU A 82 -1.57 -6.66 -5.93
C LEU A 82 -0.42 -7.66 -6.26
N LEU A 83 0.82 -7.32 -5.92
CA LEU A 83 1.96 -8.24 -6.03
C LEU A 83 1.75 -9.51 -5.20
N GLN A 84 1.11 -9.42 -4.03
CA GLN A 84 0.78 -10.60 -3.23
C GLN A 84 -0.23 -11.52 -3.91
N ARG A 85 -1.10 -10.99 -4.79
CA ARG A 85 -2.09 -11.71 -5.58
C ARG A 85 -1.53 -12.26 -6.90
N SER A 86 -0.31 -11.88 -7.27
CA SER A 86 0.34 -12.35 -8.48
C SER A 86 0.73 -13.83 -8.39
N TYR A 87 0.61 -14.53 -9.51
CA TYR A 87 1.12 -15.88 -9.67
C TYR A 87 2.56 -15.81 -10.17
N SER A 88 3.47 -16.44 -9.46
CA SER A 88 4.89 -16.51 -9.79
C SER A 88 5.42 -17.89 -9.44
N SER A 89 6.30 -18.43 -10.30
CA SER A 89 7.09 -19.63 -9.98
C SER A 89 8.13 -19.35 -8.89
N ASP A 90 8.55 -18.10 -8.73
CA ASP A 90 9.41 -17.61 -7.66
C ASP A 90 8.60 -16.73 -6.71
N ARG A 91 7.94 -17.38 -5.74
CA ARG A 91 7.10 -16.69 -4.76
C ARG A 91 7.91 -15.83 -3.79
N GLU A 92 9.14 -16.24 -3.48
CA GLU A 92 9.99 -15.50 -2.56
C GLU A 92 10.34 -14.11 -3.13
N SER A 93 10.77 -14.06 -4.39
CA SER A 93 11.05 -12.80 -5.08
C SER A 93 9.82 -11.89 -5.14
N SER A 94 8.64 -12.44 -5.44
CA SER A 94 7.38 -11.67 -5.42
C SER A 94 7.07 -11.07 -4.05
N LEU A 95 7.29 -11.83 -2.96
CA LEU A 95 7.07 -11.36 -1.60
C LEU A 95 8.08 -10.29 -1.18
N ARG A 96 9.36 -10.46 -1.54
CA ARG A 96 10.39 -9.43 -1.31
C ARG A 96 10.05 -8.13 -2.03
N ARG A 97 9.56 -8.21 -3.26
CA ARG A 97 9.12 -7.04 -4.04
C ARG A 97 7.88 -6.38 -3.42
N ALA A 98 6.91 -7.16 -2.94
CA ALA A 98 5.76 -6.63 -2.22
C ALA A 98 6.17 -5.93 -0.91
N LEU A 99 7.10 -6.53 -0.15
CA LEU A 99 7.63 -5.95 1.08
C LEU A 99 8.29 -4.60 0.83
N ALA A 100 9.17 -4.50 -0.18
CA ALA A 100 9.82 -3.24 -0.54
C ALA A 100 8.81 -2.12 -0.89
N GLN A 101 7.68 -2.48 -1.51
CA GLN A 101 6.62 -1.53 -1.83
C GLN A 101 5.82 -1.10 -0.59
N TYR A 102 5.58 -2.01 0.37
CA TYR A 102 5.02 -1.63 1.67
C TYR A 102 5.97 -0.73 2.47
N GLU A 103 7.25 -1.02 2.49
CA GLU A 103 8.26 -0.19 3.16
C GLU A 103 8.30 1.21 2.56
N ARG A 104 8.27 1.32 1.22
CA ARG A 104 8.19 2.59 0.51
C ARG A 104 6.93 3.38 0.89
N PHE A 105 5.79 2.71 1.02
CA PHE A 105 4.54 3.34 1.45
C PHE A 105 4.65 3.86 2.89
N LEU A 106 5.11 3.03 3.82
CA LEU A 106 5.22 3.39 5.23
C LEU A 106 6.24 4.51 5.47
N ALA A 107 7.39 4.46 4.80
CA ALA A 107 8.38 5.54 4.83
C ALA A 107 7.77 6.86 4.38
N ARG A 108 7.00 6.83 3.29
CA ARG A 108 6.31 8.02 2.79
C ARG A 108 5.27 8.55 3.79
N LEU A 109 4.54 7.68 4.48
CA LEU A 109 3.61 8.13 5.53
C LEU A 109 4.35 8.73 6.73
N ASP A 110 5.52 8.19 7.09
CA ASP A 110 6.34 8.74 8.17
C ASP A 110 6.94 10.11 7.81
N ASP A 111 7.46 10.26 6.58
CA ASP A 111 8.00 11.53 6.05
C ASP A 111 7.00 12.68 6.15
N TYR A 112 5.71 12.38 5.96
CA TYR A 112 4.61 13.36 6.00
C TYR A 112 3.83 13.34 7.32
N GLU A 113 4.36 12.70 8.37
CA GLU A 113 3.76 12.63 9.71
C GLU A 113 2.30 12.09 9.73
N LEU A 114 1.97 11.22 8.78
CA LEU A 114 0.64 10.61 8.63
C LEU A 114 0.44 9.39 9.54
N LEU A 115 1.50 8.88 10.16
CA LEU A 115 1.42 7.80 11.14
C LEU A 115 1.02 8.36 12.50
N ASN A 116 -0.01 7.78 13.12
CA ASN A 116 -0.31 8.08 14.53
C ASN A 116 0.81 7.55 15.44
N ASP A 117 0.87 8.05 16.68
CA ASP A 117 1.91 7.69 17.66
C ASP A 117 2.14 6.19 17.86
N LYS A 118 1.07 5.37 17.78
CA LYS A 118 1.19 3.91 17.96
C LYS A 118 1.84 3.27 16.74
N ASP A 119 1.42 3.68 15.54
CA ASP A 119 1.93 3.15 14.28
C ASP A 119 3.36 3.64 13.99
N LYS A 120 3.69 4.89 14.37
CA LYS A 120 5.05 5.42 14.29
C LYS A 120 6.03 4.61 15.13
N LYS A 121 5.71 4.33 16.40
CA LYS A 121 6.52 3.44 17.26
C LYS A 121 6.68 2.03 16.69
N LEU A 122 5.63 1.52 16.03
CA LEU A 122 5.68 0.21 15.39
C LEU A 122 6.62 0.22 14.19
N TYR A 123 6.55 1.29 13.38
CA TYR A 123 7.40 1.51 12.24
C TYR A 123 8.87 1.68 12.65
N GLU A 124 9.17 2.49 13.68
CA GLU A 124 10.51 2.65 14.26
C GLU A 124 11.10 1.31 14.74
N ARG A 125 10.29 0.47 15.40
CA ARG A 125 10.74 -0.88 15.80
C ARG A 125 11.02 -1.77 14.60
N TYR A 126 10.18 -1.68 13.56
CA TYR A 126 10.38 -2.42 12.33
C TYR A 126 11.67 -1.98 11.63
N THR A 127 11.89 -0.69 11.41
CA THR A 127 13.07 -0.16 10.73
C THR A 127 14.36 -0.44 11.50
N ALA A 128 14.31 -0.47 12.84
CA ALA A 128 15.48 -0.82 13.66
C ALA A 128 15.91 -2.30 13.50
N ASN A 129 14.98 -3.23 13.33
CA ASN A 129 15.30 -4.64 13.08
C ASN A 129 14.21 -5.37 12.28
N PRO A 130 14.20 -5.23 10.94
CA PRO A 130 13.16 -5.83 10.10
C PRO A 130 13.17 -7.37 10.19
N SER A 131 14.36 -7.97 10.24
CA SER A 131 14.56 -9.43 10.19
C SER A 131 14.01 -10.17 11.42
N SER A 132 13.98 -9.51 12.58
CA SER A 132 13.45 -10.09 13.82
C SER A 132 12.18 -9.39 14.29
N PHE A 133 11.56 -8.56 13.44
CA PHE A 133 10.38 -7.81 13.83
C PHE A 133 9.23 -8.75 14.19
N SER A 134 8.57 -8.45 15.30
CA SER A 134 7.32 -9.10 15.69
C SER A 134 6.38 -8.05 16.25
N LEU A 135 5.07 -8.24 16.06
CA LEU A 135 4.06 -7.37 16.64
C LEU A 135 4.10 -7.39 18.18
N THR A 136 4.51 -8.51 18.77
CA THR A 136 4.66 -8.70 20.23
C THR A 136 6.12 -8.82 20.63
N LEU A 137 6.49 -8.28 21.81
CA LEU A 137 7.84 -8.39 22.38
C LEU A 137 8.17 -9.79 22.94
N GLY A 138 7.48 -10.83 22.47
CA GLY A 138 7.59 -12.20 22.97
C GLY A 138 6.64 -13.17 22.29
N ASN A 139 6.65 -14.43 22.73
CA ASN A 139 5.81 -15.50 22.19
C ASN A 139 4.50 -15.67 22.98
N ASP A 140 3.92 -14.57 23.47
CA ASP A 140 2.65 -14.58 24.20
C ASP A 140 1.47 -14.63 23.23
N ALA A 141 0.76 -15.76 23.21
CA ALA A 141 -0.42 -15.96 22.40
C ALA A 141 -1.59 -15.05 22.79
N ALA A 142 -1.73 -14.71 24.08
CA ALA A 142 -2.78 -13.81 24.56
C ALA A 142 -2.55 -12.39 24.03
N ALA A 143 -1.34 -11.85 24.19
CA ALA A 143 -0.96 -10.55 23.64
C ALA A 143 -1.14 -10.48 22.11
N ARG A 144 -0.76 -11.54 21.37
CA ARG A 144 -0.97 -11.58 19.90
C ARG A 144 -2.45 -11.52 19.53
N ARG A 145 -3.29 -12.22 20.28
CA ARG A 145 -4.75 -12.21 20.07
C ARG A 145 -5.33 -10.84 20.34
N GLU A 146 -4.91 -10.21 21.43
CA GLU A 146 -5.38 -8.87 21.81
C GLU A 146 -5.01 -7.82 20.75
N ILE A 147 -3.77 -7.83 20.25
CA ILE A 147 -3.35 -6.94 19.16
C ILE A 147 -4.24 -7.14 17.93
N LYS A 148 -4.50 -8.39 17.52
CA LYS A 148 -5.37 -8.67 16.37
C LYS A 148 -6.79 -8.15 16.59
N ILE A 149 -7.36 -8.32 17.78
CA ILE A 149 -8.70 -7.82 18.10
C ILE A 149 -8.73 -6.30 18.02
N THR A 150 -7.74 -5.62 18.61
CA THR A 150 -7.64 -4.16 18.57
C THR A 150 -7.51 -3.65 17.14
N ARG A 151 -6.59 -4.22 16.35
CA ARG A 151 -6.40 -3.85 14.93
C ARG A 151 -7.66 -4.08 14.10
N PHE A 152 -8.37 -5.19 14.35
CA PHE A 152 -9.64 -5.47 13.67
C PHE A 152 -10.73 -4.44 14.01
N LYS A 153 -10.80 -3.99 15.27
CA LYS A 153 -11.73 -2.93 15.68
C LYS A 153 -11.37 -1.59 15.04
N GLU A 154 -10.09 -1.20 15.08
CA GLU A 154 -9.58 0.03 14.44
C GLU A 154 -9.89 0.05 12.93
N GLU A 155 -9.62 -1.04 12.23
CA GLU A 155 -9.93 -1.18 10.80
C GLU A 155 -11.43 -1.07 10.52
N LYS A 156 -12.26 -1.73 11.33
CA LYS A 156 -13.72 -1.68 11.20
C LYS A 156 -14.26 -0.26 11.39
N GLU A 157 -13.80 0.43 12.43
CA GLU A 157 -14.20 1.81 12.72
C GLU A 157 -13.78 2.76 11.59
N LEU A 158 -12.57 2.58 11.05
CA LEU A 158 -12.08 3.38 9.93
C LEU A 158 -12.92 3.15 8.67
N LYS A 159 -13.24 1.89 8.35
CA LYS A 159 -14.11 1.54 7.22
C LYS A 159 -15.49 2.18 7.35
N GLN A 160 -16.10 2.10 8.54
CA GLN A 160 -17.39 2.75 8.81
C GLN A 160 -17.34 4.27 8.59
N ARG A 161 -16.26 4.93 8.99
CA ARG A 161 -16.09 6.38 8.74
C ARG A 161 -15.95 6.70 7.25
N LEU A 162 -15.35 5.81 6.46
CA LEU A 162 -15.18 5.99 5.02
C LEU A 162 -16.49 5.72 4.24
N GLU A 163 -17.35 4.84 4.73
CA GLU A 163 -18.67 4.53 4.12
C GLU A 163 -19.72 5.63 4.35
N VAL A 164 -19.58 6.43 5.40
CA VAL A 164 -20.55 7.49 5.78
C VAL A 164 -20.35 8.78 4.94
N ARG A 165 -19.62 8.70 3.82
CA ARG A 165 -19.32 9.82 2.92
C ARG A 165 -19.95 9.63 1.55
#